data_AF-A0A0B7K914-F1
#
_entry.id   AF-A0A0B7K914-F1
#
_cell.length_a   1.000
_cell.length_b   1.000
_cell.length_c   1.000
_cell.angle_alpha   90.00
_cell.angle_beta   90.00
_cell.angle_gamma   90.00
#
_symmetry.space_group_name_H-M   'P 1'
#
loop_
_entity.id
_entity.type
_entity.pdbx_description
1 polymer ?
#
loop_
_entity_poly.entity_id
_entity_poly.type
_entity_poly.pdbx_seq_one_letter_code
_entity_poly.pdbx_strand_id
1 'polypeptide(L)'
;MKTAAIFSALLGLASAAAVDLTKRASPLDVKVEQLGNTGFKASITNTGDSALRVLKTGSILDSAPVEKARISQNAKSVPFTGPRFFIHTENLSDSAFQVIAAGETVEVEWDAAQWHDLGAGGAFDIATTGSLQYANEGSNTIVGQVVYSSDTIQAKVDGTQAAEVFSAFKIAQHEKRITVQSDCSGSRKTAVTNAISKAKSYATSASAAATAGTRLNQYFHSTSSSTKSTVASVFDKTASQFSSSTSGAVKLYCTDVGNWCTDGVVAYTQPGSSEYIVLCDYWFQFPASSTACHAADQPYVLVHEATHLVAVKGTDDVCYGYEGCVTSISASQSLNNADSYALFSNGILANC
;
A
#
# COMPACT_ATOMS: atom_id res chain seq x y z
N MET A 1 78.00 -3.78 13.99
CA MET A 1 76.82 -2.97 13.60
C MET A 1 76.10 -3.67 12.46
N LYS A 2 74.98 -4.35 12.74
CA LYS A 2 74.01 -4.80 11.73
C LYS A 2 72.63 -4.69 12.36
N THR A 3 71.90 -3.65 11.99
CA THR A 3 70.51 -3.41 12.36
C THR A 3 69.60 -4.18 11.41
N ALA A 4 68.70 -4.97 11.97
CA ALA A 4 67.61 -5.61 11.23
C ALA A 4 66.42 -4.63 11.16
N ALA A 5 65.97 -4.29 9.96
CA ALA A 5 64.74 -3.54 9.74
C ALA A 5 63.64 -4.51 9.29
N ILE A 6 62.60 -4.63 10.10
CA ILE A 6 61.36 -5.36 9.78
C ILE A 6 60.46 -4.40 9.01
N PHE A 7 60.13 -4.74 7.77
CA PHE A 7 59.10 -4.04 6.99
C PHE A 7 57.74 -4.70 7.26
N SER A 8 56.88 -4.03 8.02
CA SER A 8 55.46 -4.38 8.11
C SER A 8 54.71 -3.68 6.97
N ALA A 9 54.13 -4.47 6.05
CA ALA A 9 53.22 -3.96 5.04
C ALA A 9 51.79 -3.89 5.62
N LEU A 10 51.26 -2.69 5.83
CA LEU A 10 49.82 -2.49 6.05
C LEU A 10 49.08 -2.64 4.71
N LEU A 11 48.29 -3.71 4.58
CA LEU A 11 47.27 -3.82 3.54
C LEU A 11 46.04 -3.03 3.98
N GLY A 12 45.84 -1.85 3.40
CA GLY A 12 44.59 -1.11 3.50
C GLY A 12 43.51 -1.79 2.65
N LEU A 13 42.49 -2.36 3.29
CA LEU A 13 41.28 -2.81 2.63
C LEU A 13 40.45 -1.57 2.25
N ALA A 14 40.49 -1.18 0.98
CA ALA A 14 39.52 -0.24 0.43
C ALA A 14 38.21 -0.99 0.17
N SER A 15 37.20 -0.77 1.02
CA SER A 15 35.83 -1.17 0.70
C SER A 15 35.32 -0.29 -0.44
N ALA A 16 35.28 -0.83 -1.65
CA ALA A 16 34.56 -0.21 -2.76
C ALA A 16 33.06 -0.38 -2.52
N ALA A 17 32.41 0.69 -2.06
CA ALA A 17 30.96 0.78 -2.15
C ALA A 17 30.59 0.85 -3.64
N ALA A 18 29.82 -0.13 -4.12
CA ALA A 18 29.25 -0.08 -5.45
C ALA A 18 28.21 1.06 -5.48
N VAL A 19 28.55 2.18 -6.11
CA VAL A 19 27.62 3.27 -6.35
C VAL A 19 26.77 2.87 -7.56
N ASP A 20 25.47 2.66 -7.35
CA ASP A 20 24.53 2.45 -8.44
C ASP A 20 24.30 3.76 -9.20
N LEU A 21 25.01 3.91 -10.31
CA LEU A 21 24.98 5.08 -11.20
C LEU A 21 23.64 5.23 -11.96
N THR A 22 22.67 4.33 -11.76
CA THR A 22 21.34 4.41 -12.39
C THR A 22 20.25 5.00 -11.49
N LYS A 23 20.52 5.18 -10.19
CA LYS A 23 19.58 5.82 -9.25
C LYS A 23 19.49 7.31 -9.58
N ARG A 24 18.36 7.75 -10.19
CA ARG A 24 18.09 9.19 -10.40
C ARG A 24 18.17 9.91 -9.06
N ALA A 25 18.64 11.17 -9.08
CA ALA A 25 18.59 12.04 -7.92
C ALA A 25 17.13 12.13 -7.42
N SER A 26 16.86 11.47 -6.31
CA SER A 26 15.58 11.48 -5.61
C SER A 26 15.66 12.52 -4.50
N PRO A 27 14.65 13.38 -4.29
CA PRO A 27 14.67 14.38 -3.22
C PRO A 27 14.55 13.76 -1.81
N LEU A 28 14.19 12.48 -1.73
CA LEU A 28 14.15 11.70 -0.49
C LEU A 28 14.96 10.42 -0.66
N ASP A 29 15.87 10.15 0.28
CA ASP A 29 16.60 8.87 0.40
C ASP A 29 16.10 8.11 1.63
N VAL A 30 15.83 6.81 1.48
CA VAL A 30 15.30 5.96 2.55
C VAL A 30 16.26 4.81 2.78
N LYS A 31 16.73 4.69 4.02
CA LYS A 31 17.59 3.59 4.48
C LYS A 31 16.91 2.84 5.60
N VAL A 32 17.17 1.54 5.71
CA VAL A 32 16.56 0.68 6.73
C VAL A 32 17.65 -0.09 7.48
N GLU A 33 17.48 -0.27 8.77
CA GLU A 33 18.29 -1.16 9.61
C GLU A 33 17.42 -1.99 10.56
N GLN A 34 17.92 -3.15 10.97
CA GLN A 34 17.24 -4.04 11.92
C GLN A 34 17.54 -3.61 13.36
N LEU A 35 16.51 -3.56 14.20
CA LEU A 35 16.57 -3.32 15.64
C LEU A 35 16.09 -4.55 16.40
N GLY A 36 16.99 -5.21 17.13
CA GLY A 36 16.64 -6.39 17.92
C GLY A 36 16.20 -7.58 17.03
N ASN A 37 15.13 -8.28 17.44
CA ASN A 37 14.66 -9.48 16.75
C ASN A 37 13.88 -9.14 15.48
N THR A 38 12.72 -8.48 15.64
CA THR A 38 11.79 -8.18 14.55
C THR A 38 11.49 -6.68 14.42
N GLY A 39 12.18 -5.85 15.21
CA GLY A 39 12.15 -4.40 15.09
C GLY A 39 13.00 -3.92 13.92
N PHE A 40 12.59 -2.81 13.31
CA PHE A 40 13.28 -2.15 12.22
C PHE A 40 13.17 -0.64 12.38
N LYS A 41 14.16 0.07 11.83
CA LYS A 41 14.18 1.53 11.75
C LYS A 41 14.43 1.95 10.31
N ALA A 42 13.66 2.92 9.84
CA ALA A 42 13.91 3.60 8.58
C ALA A 42 14.38 5.03 8.87
N SER A 43 15.45 5.45 8.20
CA SER A 43 15.96 6.82 8.20
C SER A 43 15.66 7.45 6.85
N ILE A 44 14.82 8.48 6.85
CA ILE A 44 14.34 9.19 5.65
C ILE A 44 15.01 10.56 5.62
N THR A 45 15.87 10.78 4.63
CA THR A 45 16.66 12.01 4.51
C THR A 45 16.19 12.84 3.32
N ASN A 46 15.93 14.13 3.55
CA ASN A 46 15.72 15.08 2.47
C ASN A 46 17.08 15.50 1.89
N THR A 47 17.36 15.06 0.67
CA THR A 47 18.61 15.32 -0.05
C THR A 47 18.54 16.57 -0.95
N GLY A 48 17.36 17.22 -1.00
CA GLY A 48 17.14 18.47 -1.70
C GLY A 48 17.66 19.69 -0.96
N ASP A 49 17.37 20.86 -1.51
CA ASP A 49 17.81 22.18 -1.04
C ASP A 49 16.71 23.00 -0.33
N SER A 50 15.46 22.50 -0.32
CA SER A 50 14.33 23.10 0.39
C SER A 50 13.63 22.10 1.31
N ALA A 51 12.89 22.59 2.30
CA ALA A 51 12.05 21.73 3.14
C ALA A 51 10.94 21.07 2.32
N LEU A 52 10.62 19.82 2.67
CA LEU A 52 9.51 19.05 2.09
C LEU A 52 8.48 18.74 3.16
N ARG A 53 7.20 18.79 2.80
CA ARG A 53 6.10 18.30 3.63
C ARG A 53 5.69 16.93 3.10
N VAL A 54 6.12 15.88 3.77
CA VAL A 54 5.88 14.49 3.35
C VAL A 54 4.58 14.00 3.98
N LEU A 55 3.66 13.49 3.16
CA LEU A 55 2.39 12.93 3.64
C LEU A 55 2.67 11.68 4.49
N LYS A 56 2.19 11.66 5.73
CA LYS A 56 2.36 10.52 6.64
C LYS A 56 1.38 9.40 6.30
N THR A 57 0.10 9.74 6.11
CA THR A 57 -0.99 8.80 5.88
C THR A 57 -0.65 7.82 4.75
N GLY A 58 -0.72 6.52 5.02
CA GLY A 58 -0.41 5.45 4.06
C GLY A 58 1.07 5.13 3.86
N SER A 59 1.97 5.94 4.39
CA SER A 59 3.40 5.80 4.16
C SER A 59 4.11 5.11 5.33
N ILE A 60 5.41 4.85 5.19
CA ILE A 60 6.22 4.34 6.30
C ILE A 60 6.22 5.25 7.56
N LEU A 61 5.93 6.55 7.39
CA LEU A 61 5.78 7.53 8.46
C LEU A 61 4.42 7.46 9.17
N ASP A 62 3.48 6.64 8.67
CA ASP A 62 2.17 6.49 9.29
C ASP A 62 2.28 5.78 10.65
N SER A 63 1.52 6.25 11.62
CA SER A 63 1.30 5.53 12.87
C SER A 63 0.31 4.35 12.71
N ALA A 64 -0.53 4.40 11.67
CA ALA A 64 -1.41 3.31 11.31
C ALA A 64 -0.58 2.10 10.84
N PRO A 65 -1.13 0.89 10.96
CA PRO A 65 -0.43 -0.31 10.57
C PRO A 65 -0.53 -0.56 9.08
N VAL A 66 0.18 0.25 8.30
CA VAL A 66 0.42 0.03 6.88
C VAL A 66 1.56 -0.97 6.70
N GLU A 67 1.69 -1.53 5.50
CA GLU A 67 2.81 -2.43 5.22
C GLU A 67 4.11 -1.65 5.01
N LYS A 68 4.95 -1.65 6.03
CA LYS A 68 6.25 -0.95 6.05
C LYS A 68 7.42 -1.78 5.52
N ALA A 69 7.23 -3.08 5.32
CA ALA A 69 8.27 -3.98 4.82
C ALA A 69 7.68 -5.11 3.98
N ARG A 70 8.37 -5.47 2.90
CA ARG A 70 8.17 -6.73 2.18
C ARG A 70 9.13 -7.76 2.75
N ILE A 71 8.59 -8.90 3.15
CA ILE A 71 9.35 -9.96 3.82
C ILE A 71 9.24 -11.25 3.02
N SER A 72 10.36 -11.95 2.88
CA SER A 72 10.37 -13.27 2.27
C SER A 72 11.30 -14.22 3.01
N GLN A 73 11.01 -15.52 2.91
CA GLN A 73 11.86 -16.59 3.39
C GLN A 73 11.98 -17.64 2.31
N ASN A 74 13.20 -18.03 1.96
CA ASN A 74 13.47 -18.98 0.88
C ASN A 74 12.76 -18.58 -0.43
N ALA A 75 12.83 -17.29 -0.78
CA ALA A 75 12.16 -16.67 -1.92
C ALA A 75 10.61 -16.75 -1.92
N LYS A 76 9.97 -17.15 -0.81
CA LYS A 76 8.52 -17.10 -0.64
C LYS A 76 8.13 -15.89 0.18
N SER A 77 7.21 -15.08 -0.31
CA SER A 77 6.68 -13.93 0.41
C SER A 77 6.00 -14.37 1.70
N VAL A 78 6.32 -13.70 2.81
CA VAL A 78 5.54 -13.76 4.05
C VAL A 78 4.47 -12.69 3.94
N PRO A 79 3.18 -13.05 3.89
CA PRO A 79 2.12 -12.08 3.65
C PRO A 79 2.02 -11.09 4.79
N PHE A 80 1.75 -9.83 4.43
CA PHE A 80 1.27 -8.83 5.37
C PHE A 80 -0.19 -9.10 5.72
N THR A 81 -0.54 -8.97 7.00
CA THR A 81 -1.89 -9.24 7.51
C THR A 81 -2.53 -8.01 8.16
N GLY A 82 -2.01 -6.82 7.92
CA GLY A 82 -2.63 -5.56 8.38
C GLY A 82 -3.53 -4.91 7.35
N PRO A 83 -4.18 -3.79 7.69
CA PRO A 83 -5.10 -3.09 6.81
C PRO A 83 -4.41 -2.48 5.58
N ARG A 84 -5.21 -2.34 4.53
CA ARG A 84 -4.94 -1.63 3.28
C ARG A 84 -5.84 -0.42 3.23
N PHE A 85 -5.36 0.74 2.80
CA PHE A 85 -6.09 1.99 2.92
C PHE A 85 -6.32 2.60 1.54
N PHE A 86 -7.49 3.19 1.26
CA PHE A 86 -7.63 4.15 0.17
C PHE A 86 -7.46 5.57 0.71
N ILE A 87 -6.53 6.33 0.15
CA ILE A 87 -6.10 7.65 0.67
C ILE A 87 -6.37 8.73 -0.35
N HIS A 88 -6.96 9.85 0.10
CA HIS A 88 -7.09 11.06 -0.70
C HIS A 88 -5.97 12.05 -0.38
N THR A 89 -5.68 12.92 -1.35
CA THR A 89 -4.60 13.90 -1.25
C THR A 89 -5.08 15.35 -1.28
N GLU A 90 -6.40 15.56 -1.37
CA GLU A 90 -7.01 16.89 -1.40
C GLU A 90 -7.44 17.36 -0.01
N ASN A 91 -7.40 18.67 0.24
CA ASN A 91 -7.87 19.32 1.48
C ASN A 91 -7.30 18.75 2.79
N LEU A 92 -6.08 18.20 2.74
CA LEU A 92 -5.38 17.65 3.89
C LEU A 92 -5.00 18.74 4.90
N SER A 93 -5.13 18.43 6.19
CA SER A 93 -4.69 19.32 7.27
C SER A 93 -3.17 19.27 7.46
N ASP A 94 -2.61 20.25 8.18
CA ASP A 94 -1.18 20.25 8.53
C ASP A 94 -0.75 19.00 9.30
N SER A 95 -1.66 18.42 10.08
CA SER A 95 -1.39 17.23 10.88
C SER A 95 -1.14 15.97 10.05
N ALA A 96 -1.55 15.96 8.77
CA ALA A 96 -1.28 14.86 7.84
C ALA A 96 0.19 14.79 7.40
N PHE A 97 0.97 15.86 7.59
CA PHE A 97 2.32 15.97 7.06
C PHE A 97 3.40 15.83 8.14
N GLN A 98 4.54 15.28 7.74
CA GLN A 98 5.83 15.39 8.41
C GLN A 98 6.67 16.40 7.63
N VAL A 99 7.11 17.47 8.29
CA VAL A 99 8.08 18.40 7.69
C VAL A 99 9.47 17.78 7.80
N ILE A 100 10.24 17.79 6.72
CA ILE A 100 11.64 17.38 6.68
C ILE A 100 12.43 18.51 6.02
N ALA A 101 13.21 19.26 6.81
CA ALA A 101 14.06 20.34 6.32
C ALA A 101 15.16 19.81 5.37
N ALA A 102 15.75 20.69 4.56
CA ALA A 102 16.85 20.32 3.68
C ALA A 102 18.02 19.74 4.49
N GLY A 103 18.46 18.53 4.15
CA GLY A 103 19.51 17.79 4.86
C GLY A 103 19.06 17.14 6.18
N GLU A 104 17.81 17.32 6.61
CA GLU A 104 17.27 16.67 7.81
C GLU A 104 16.96 15.19 7.53
N THR A 105 17.16 14.38 8.57
CA THR A 105 16.78 12.96 8.60
C THR A 105 15.73 12.75 9.67
N VAL A 106 14.60 12.16 9.30
CA VAL A 106 13.57 11.67 10.22
C VAL A 106 13.67 10.16 10.33
N GLU A 107 13.52 9.64 11.54
CA GLU A 107 13.57 8.20 11.82
C GLU A 107 12.19 7.68 12.23
N VAL A 108 11.86 6.47 11.77
CA VAL A 108 10.64 5.76 12.17
C VAL A 108 10.95 4.30 12.47
N GLU A 109 10.42 3.81 13.58
CA GLU A 109 10.60 2.43 14.02
C GLU A 109 9.29 1.65 13.89
N TRP A 110 9.39 0.34 13.60
CA TRP A 110 8.26 -0.59 13.60
C TRP A 110 8.71 -2.00 13.94
N ASP A 111 7.77 -2.86 14.34
CA ASP A 111 8.02 -4.28 14.52
C ASP A 111 7.29 -5.08 13.44
N ALA A 112 8.05 -5.75 12.59
CA ALA A 112 7.54 -6.52 11.47
C ALA A 112 6.67 -7.71 11.90
N ALA A 113 6.94 -8.32 13.06
CA ALA A 113 6.19 -9.47 13.55
C ALA A 113 4.79 -9.12 14.05
N GLN A 114 4.45 -7.83 14.17
CA GLN A 114 3.07 -7.42 14.43
C GLN A 114 2.14 -7.81 13.27
N TRP A 115 2.63 -7.78 12.03
CA TRP A 115 1.80 -7.91 10.83
C TRP A 115 2.24 -8.96 9.84
N HIS A 116 3.40 -9.60 10.08
CA HIS A 116 3.88 -10.74 9.33
C HIS A 116 4.09 -11.92 10.28
N ASP A 117 3.64 -13.10 9.90
CA ASP A 117 3.91 -14.32 10.67
C ASP A 117 5.36 -14.77 10.45
N LEU A 118 6.25 -14.35 11.34
CA LEU A 118 7.66 -14.73 11.34
C LEU A 118 7.96 -15.90 12.30
N GLY A 119 6.91 -16.61 12.76
CA GLY A 119 7.02 -17.68 13.75
C GLY A 119 7.86 -18.88 13.30
N ALA A 120 8.06 -19.05 11.99
CA ALA A 120 8.96 -20.06 11.44
C ALA A 120 10.42 -19.87 11.89
N GLY A 121 10.83 -18.63 12.22
CA GLY A 121 12.21 -18.30 12.60
C GLY A 121 13.23 -18.53 11.49
N GLY A 122 14.50 -18.26 11.79
CA GLY A 122 15.61 -18.42 10.84
C GLY A 122 15.88 -17.16 10.01
N ALA A 123 16.43 -17.33 8.81
CA ALA A 123 16.78 -16.22 7.95
C ALA A 123 15.56 -15.74 7.14
N PHE A 124 15.35 -14.42 7.12
CA PHE A 124 14.37 -13.72 6.30
C PHE A 124 15.08 -12.62 5.50
N ASP A 125 14.66 -12.44 4.25
CA ASP A 125 15.03 -11.31 3.41
C ASP A 125 13.96 -10.22 3.59
N ILE A 126 14.38 -9.03 3.99
CA ILE A 126 13.49 -7.92 4.34
C ILE A 126 13.92 -6.68 3.55
N ALA A 127 12.98 -6.06 2.84
CA ALA A 127 13.20 -4.79 2.18
C ALA A 127 11.98 -3.90 2.37
N THR A 128 12.19 -2.60 2.48
CA THR A 128 11.09 -1.64 2.46
C THR A 128 10.94 -1.10 1.05
N THR A 129 9.72 -1.15 0.53
CA THR A 129 9.34 -0.54 -0.74
C THR A 129 8.06 0.26 -0.54
N GLY A 130 7.94 1.40 -1.20
CA GLY A 130 6.71 2.20 -1.13
C GLY A 130 6.85 3.52 -1.87
N SER A 131 5.92 4.43 -1.61
CA SER A 131 5.97 5.80 -2.12
C SER A 131 5.79 6.84 -1.02
N LEU A 132 6.54 7.94 -1.10
CA LEU A 132 6.39 9.12 -0.25
C LEU A 132 5.86 10.28 -1.10
N GLN A 133 4.58 10.61 -0.94
CA GLN A 133 3.97 11.79 -1.54
C GLN A 133 4.40 13.04 -0.76
N TYR A 134 4.65 14.15 -1.45
CA TYR A 134 5.12 15.37 -0.82
C TYR A 134 4.49 16.64 -1.40
N ALA A 135 4.43 17.65 -0.55
CA ALA A 135 4.06 19.03 -0.86
C ALA A 135 5.26 19.97 -0.63
N ASN A 136 5.23 21.13 -1.28
CA ASN A 136 6.20 22.20 -1.01
C ASN A 136 5.97 22.81 0.37
N GLU A 137 7.01 23.43 0.93
CA GLU A 137 6.91 24.18 2.19
C GLU A 137 5.76 25.22 2.13
N GLY A 138 5.00 25.32 3.23
CA GLY A 138 3.85 26.22 3.33
C GLY A 138 2.60 25.81 2.53
N SER A 139 2.59 24.63 1.90
CA SER A 139 1.44 24.10 1.17
C SER A 139 1.07 22.68 1.61
N ASN A 140 -0.21 22.33 1.50
CA ASN A 140 -0.72 20.96 1.67
C ASN A 140 -1.14 20.32 0.35
N THR A 141 -0.92 21.01 -0.78
CA THR A 141 -1.15 20.44 -2.11
C THR A 141 0.01 19.52 -2.47
N ILE A 142 -0.27 18.24 -2.70
CA ILE A 142 0.73 17.28 -3.18
C ILE A 142 1.22 17.72 -4.56
N VAL A 143 2.54 17.85 -4.70
CA VAL A 143 3.20 18.28 -5.95
C VAL A 143 4.01 17.16 -6.60
N GLY A 144 4.22 16.05 -5.89
CA GLY A 144 4.95 14.90 -6.42
C GLY A 144 4.98 13.72 -5.46
N GLN A 145 5.61 12.63 -5.92
CA GLN A 145 5.87 11.45 -5.12
C GLN A 145 7.24 10.84 -5.40
N VAL A 146 7.84 10.25 -4.39
CA VAL A 146 9.08 9.47 -4.49
C VAL A 146 8.75 8.00 -4.27
N VAL A 147 8.88 7.17 -5.30
CA VAL A 147 8.86 5.72 -5.15
C VAL A 147 10.26 5.26 -4.72
N TYR A 148 10.35 4.50 -3.64
CA TYR A 148 11.61 4.07 -3.05
C TYR A 148 11.63 2.56 -2.81
N SER A 149 12.85 2.02 -2.82
CA SER A 149 13.19 0.66 -2.39
C SER A 149 14.47 0.74 -1.57
N SER A 150 14.48 0.11 -0.40
CA SER A 150 15.71 -0.09 0.37
C SER A 150 16.54 -1.23 -0.22
N ASP A 151 17.78 -1.34 0.25
CA ASP A 151 18.53 -2.58 0.14
C ASP A 151 17.84 -3.69 0.94
N THR A 152 18.10 -4.94 0.56
CA THR A 152 17.60 -6.11 1.28
C THR A 152 18.47 -6.41 2.50
N ILE A 153 17.83 -6.49 3.67
CA ILE A 153 18.43 -6.92 4.93
C ILE A 153 18.18 -8.42 5.10
N GLN A 154 19.24 -9.18 5.39
CA GLN A 154 19.12 -10.56 5.84
C GLN A 154 18.99 -10.59 7.36
N ALA A 155 17.76 -10.69 7.84
CA ALA A 155 17.45 -10.73 9.26
C ALA A 155 17.42 -12.17 9.78
N LYS A 156 18.11 -12.43 10.88
CA LYS A 156 18.00 -13.70 11.61
C LYS A 156 16.98 -13.54 12.74
N VAL A 157 15.86 -14.25 12.65
CA VAL A 157 14.71 -14.12 13.55
C VAL A 157 14.62 -15.33 14.49
N ASP A 158 14.46 -15.06 15.79
CA ASP A 158 13.93 -16.03 16.75
C ASP A 158 12.42 -16.15 16.55
N GLY A 159 11.99 -17.29 16.00
CA GLY A 159 10.59 -17.56 15.68
C GLY A 159 9.68 -17.63 16.89
N THR A 160 10.19 -18.04 18.06
CA THR A 160 9.36 -18.15 19.27
C THR A 160 8.95 -16.75 19.75
N GLN A 161 9.93 -15.85 19.86
CA GLN A 161 9.68 -14.45 20.24
C GLN A 161 8.83 -13.73 19.19
N ALA A 162 9.06 -13.99 17.90
CA ALA A 162 8.25 -13.40 16.84
C ALA A 162 6.79 -13.88 16.86
N ALA A 163 6.54 -15.16 17.15
CA ALA A 163 5.19 -15.71 17.27
C ALA A 163 4.43 -15.12 18.48
N GLU A 164 5.12 -14.80 19.58
CA GLU A 164 4.54 -14.11 20.73
C GLU A 164 4.07 -12.70 20.35
N VAL A 165 4.90 -11.92 19.64
CA VAL A 165 4.53 -10.59 19.11
C VAL A 165 3.31 -10.70 18.19
N PHE A 166 3.35 -11.63 17.21
CA PHE A 166 2.25 -11.82 16.25
C PHE A 166 0.94 -12.25 16.93
N SER A 167 1.02 -13.13 17.93
CA SER A 167 -0.17 -13.62 18.66
C SER A 167 -0.76 -12.54 19.57
N ALA A 168 0.08 -11.83 20.33
CA ALA A 168 -0.36 -10.71 21.16
C ALA A 168 -1.00 -9.61 20.30
N PHE A 169 -0.43 -9.36 19.12
CA PHE A 169 -0.95 -8.41 18.17
C PHE A 169 -2.31 -8.84 17.57
N LYS A 170 -2.44 -10.10 17.10
CA LYS A 170 -3.71 -10.63 16.60
C LYS A 170 -4.84 -10.63 17.63
N ILE A 171 -4.52 -10.86 18.90
CA ILE A 171 -5.51 -10.82 20.00
C ILE A 171 -6.03 -9.39 20.24
N ALA A 172 -5.27 -8.36 19.86
CA ALA A 172 -5.72 -6.97 19.93
C ALA A 172 -6.62 -6.55 18.74
N GLN A 173 -6.69 -7.37 17.67
CA GLN A 173 -7.44 -7.08 16.44
C GLN A 173 -8.58 -8.09 16.24
N HIS A 174 -9.67 -7.91 16.98
CA HIS A 174 -10.88 -8.71 16.83
C HIS A 174 -12.06 -7.83 16.41
N GLU A 175 -12.60 -8.03 15.19
CA GLU A 175 -14.00 -8.38 14.97
C GLU A 175 -14.30 -8.79 13.51
N LYS A 176 -15.40 -9.53 13.32
CA LYS A 176 -15.60 -10.56 12.29
C LYS A 176 -16.61 -10.17 11.21
N ARG A 177 -16.62 -10.94 10.11
CA ARG A 177 -17.70 -11.31 9.13
C ARG A 177 -18.16 -10.23 8.18
N ILE A 178 -19.32 -10.39 7.52
CA ILE A 178 -19.67 -9.86 6.21
C ILE A 178 -21.16 -9.68 6.11
N THR A 179 -21.61 -8.45 5.92
CA THR A 179 -22.97 -7.98 5.66
C THR A 179 -22.82 -6.45 5.74
N VAL A 180 -23.58 -5.63 4.98
CA VAL A 180 -23.65 -4.19 5.31
C VAL A 180 -24.16 -4.10 6.75
N GLN A 181 -23.30 -3.64 7.66
CA GLN A 181 -23.60 -3.70 9.08
C GLN A 181 -24.69 -2.67 9.44
N SER A 182 -25.35 -2.89 10.57
CA SER A 182 -26.49 -2.05 11.00
C SER A 182 -26.09 -0.61 11.34
N ASP A 183 -24.79 -0.35 11.50
CA ASP A 183 -24.21 0.99 11.68
C ASP A 183 -24.30 1.84 10.40
N CYS A 184 -24.34 1.21 9.22
CA CYS A 184 -24.82 1.85 8.01
C CYS A 184 -26.34 2.08 8.11
N SER A 185 -26.73 3.29 8.51
CA SER A 185 -28.14 3.69 8.69
C SER A 185 -28.50 4.94 7.88
N GLY A 186 -29.80 5.23 7.74
CA GLY A 186 -30.31 6.43 7.08
C GLY A 186 -29.74 6.65 5.67
N SER A 187 -29.29 7.89 5.40
CA SER A 187 -28.70 8.29 4.12
C SER A 187 -27.38 7.57 3.81
N ARG A 188 -26.57 7.24 4.83
CA ARG A 188 -25.32 6.47 4.65
C ARG A 188 -25.62 5.09 4.08
N LYS A 189 -26.63 4.39 4.61
CA LYS A 189 -27.07 3.08 4.09
C LYS A 189 -27.48 3.14 2.62
N THR A 190 -28.25 4.17 2.25
CA THR A 190 -28.68 4.39 0.87
C THR A 190 -27.48 4.64 -0.05
N ALA A 191 -26.54 5.50 0.36
CA ALA A 191 -25.32 5.78 -0.40
C ALA A 191 -24.51 4.50 -0.64
N VAL A 192 -24.25 3.71 0.41
CA VAL A 192 -23.54 2.43 0.31
C VAL A 192 -24.24 1.44 -0.62
N THR A 193 -25.56 1.26 -0.47
CA THR A 193 -26.31 0.31 -1.30
C THR A 193 -26.27 0.69 -2.78
N ASN A 194 -26.40 1.98 -3.08
CA ASN A 194 -26.28 2.51 -4.44
C ASN A 194 -24.85 2.34 -4.99
N ALA A 195 -23.84 2.62 -4.18
CA ALA A 195 -22.44 2.47 -4.56
C ALA A 195 -22.08 1.01 -4.84
N ILE A 196 -22.55 0.04 -4.02
CA ILE A 196 -22.36 -1.40 -4.27
C ILE A 196 -22.94 -1.80 -5.63
N SER A 197 -24.17 -1.36 -5.95
CA SER A 197 -24.82 -1.66 -7.23
C SER A 197 -24.03 -1.10 -8.42
N LYS A 198 -23.50 0.13 -8.29
CA LYS A 198 -22.64 0.73 -9.30
C LYS A 198 -21.28 0.04 -9.40
N ALA A 199 -20.62 -0.27 -8.28
CA ALA A 199 -19.33 -0.96 -8.24
C ALA A 199 -19.41 -2.34 -8.91
N LYS A 200 -20.52 -3.07 -8.74
CA LYS A 200 -20.80 -4.30 -9.50
C LYS A 200 -20.80 -4.04 -11.02
N SER A 201 -21.40 -2.94 -11.46
CA SER A 201 -21.47 -2.57 -12.88
C SER A 201 -20.10 -2.16 -13.42
N TYR A 202 -19.28 -1.46 -12.62
CA TYR A 202 -17.89 -1.11 -12.93
C TYR A 202 -17.08 -2.39 -13.15
N ALA A 203 -17.12 -3.30 -12.17
CA ALA A 203 -16.40 -4.56 -12.24
C ALA A 203 -16.86 -5.46 -13.41
N THR A 204 -18.17 -5.58 -13.65
CA THR A 204 -18.69 -6.38 -14.78
C THR A 204 -18.22 -5.84 -16.13
N SER A 205 -18.27 -4.51 -16.32
CA SER A 205 -17.82 -3.87 -17.56
C SER A 205 -16.32 -4.00 -17.76
N ALA A 206 -15.55 -3.84 -16.67
CA ALA A 206 -14.11 -4.00 -16.66
C ALA A 206 -13.69 -5.46 -16.97
N SER A 207 -14.39 -6.46 -16.44
CA SER A 207 -14.13 -7.87 -16.76
C SER A 207 -14.29 -8.15 -18.26
N ALA A 208 -15.40 -7.68 -18.86
CA ALA A 208 -15.63 -7.81 -20.29
C ALA A 208 -14.56 -7.09 -21.12
N ALA A 209 -14.17 -5.87 -20.73
CA ALA A 209 -13.12 -5.11 -21.39
C ALA A 209 -11.75 -5.78 -21.28
N ALA A 210 -11.39 -6.32 -20.11
CA ALA A 210 -10.15 -7.07 -19.91
C ALA A 210 -10.11 -8.33 -20.78
N THR A 211 -11.22 -9.06 -20.88
CA THR A 211 -11.36 -10.23 -21.77
C THR A 211 -11.14 -9.84 -23.24
N ALA A 212 -11.71 -8.72 -23.67
CA ALA A 212 -11.49 -8.17 -25.02
C ALA A 212 -10.05 -7.64 -25.23
N GLY A 213 -9.35 -7.31 -24.15
CA GLY A 213 -8.03 -6.67 -24.18
C GLY A 213 -8.08 -5.15 -24.33
N THR A 214 -9.25 -4.54 -24.14
CA THR A 214 -9.45 -3.10 -24.24
C THR A 214 -8.66 -2.40 -23.14
N ARG A 215 -7.78 -1.45 -23.52
CA ARG A 215 -6.97 -0.60 -22.63
C ARG A 215 -6.07 -1.34 -21.62
N LEU A 216 -5.89 -2.66 -21.72
CA LEU A 216 -5.05 -3.40 -20.76
C LEU A 216 -3.60 -2.89 -20.71
N ASN A 217 -3.02 -2.55 -21.87
CA ASN A 217 -1.66 -2.03 -21.89
C ASN A 217 -1.52 -0.70 -21.13
N GLN A 218 -2.57 0.12 -21.13
CA GLN A 218 -2.56 1.45 -20.53
C GLN A 218 -2.50 1.40 -19.00
N TYR A 219 -3.08 0.36 -18.38
CA TYR A 219 -3.20 0.26 -16.93
C TYR A 219 -2.36 -0.88 -16.32
N PHE A 220 -2.08 -1.92 -17.11
CA PHE A 220 -1.37 -3.12 -16.65
C PHE A 220 -0.06 -3.39 -17.42
N HIS A 221 0.31 -2.50 -18.36
CA HIS A 221 1.55 -2.57 -19.15
C HIS A 221 1.78 -3.90 -19.87
N SER A 222 0.70 -4.62 -20.15
CA SER A 222 0.73 -5.93 -20.79
C SER A 222 -0.62 -6.23 -21.44
N THR A 223 -0.58 -6.87 -22.60
CA THR A 223 -1.77 -7.41 -23.30
C THR A 223 -1.71 -8.93 -23.44
N SER A 224 -0.82 -9.58 -22.70
CA SER A 224 -0.66 -11.03 -22.76
C SER A 224 -1.97 -11.75 -22.39
N SER A 225 -2.16 -12.97 -22.91
CA SER A 225 -3.33 -13.77 -22.55
C SER A 225 -3.41 -14.04 -21.05
N SER A 226 -2.27 -14.20 -20.36
CA SER A 226 -2.24 -14.35 -18.90
C SER A 226 -2.70 -13.08 -18.20
N THR A 227 -2.22 -11.89 -18.59
CA THR A 227 -2.69 -10.61 -18.04
C THR A 227 -4.19 -10.43 -18.26
N LYS A 228 -4.70 -10.70 -19.47
CA LYS A 228 -6.14 -10.65 -19.79
C LYS A 228 -6.95 -11.52 -18.82
N SER A 229 -6.60 -12.80 -18.71
CA SER A 229 -7.31 -13.75 -17.85
C SER A 229 -7.21 -13.39 -16.37
N THR A 230 -6.04 -12.94 -15.90
CA THR A 230 -5.87 -12.50 -14.51
C THR A 230 -6.76 -11.29 -14.21
N VAL A 231 -6.72 -10.25 -15.05
CA VAL A 231 -7.50 -9.02 -14.79
C VAL A 231 -9.00 -9.30 -14.86
N ALA A 232 -9.46 -10.05 -15.87
CA ALA A 232 -10.87 -10.43 -15.98
C ALA A 232 -11.35 -11.25 -14.75
N SER A 233 -10.57 -12.25 -14.32
CA SER A 233 -10.91 -13.08 -13.16
C SER A 233 -11.03 -12.27 -11.87
N VAL A 234 -10.17 -11.26 -11.69
CA VAL A 234 -10.22 -10.36 -10.52
C VAL A 234 -11.53 -9.58 -10.53
N PHE A 235 -11.89 -8.97 -11.66
CA PHE A 235 -13.14 -8.23 -11.77
C PHE A 235 -14.39 -9.11 -11.64
N ASP A 236 -14.37 -10.35 -12.14
CA ASP A 236 -15.47 -11.30 -11.93
C ASP A 236 -15.67 -11.59 -10.43
N LYS A 237 -14.58 -11.82 -9.70
CA LYS A 237 -14.63 -12.02 -8.25
C LYS A 237 -15.09 -10.75 -7.53
N THR A 238 -14.59 -9.57 -7.92
CA THR A 238 -15.07 -8.28 -7.38
C THR A 238 -16.58 -8.10 -7.59
N ALA A 239 -17.08 -8.34 -8.81
CA ALA A 239 -18.51 -8.27 -9.12
C ALA A 239 -19.33 -9.27 -8.30
N SER A 240 -18.78 -10.45 -8.01
CA SER A 240 -19.41 -11.44 -7.15
C SER A 240 -19.55 -10.98 -5.70
N GLN A 241 -18.59 -10.24 -5.16
CA GLN A 241 -18.68 -9.66 -3.81
C GLN A 241 -19.80 -8.61 -3.70
N PHE A 242 -20.09 -7.90 -4.80
CA PHE A 242 -21.15 -6.90 -4.86
C PHE A 242 -22.49 -7.46 -5.36
N SER A 243 -22.64 -8.78 -5.47
CA SER A 243 -23.86 -9.40 -5.98
C SER A 243 -25.05 -9.28 -5.01
N SER A 244 -24.79 -9.04 -3.73
CA SER A 244 -25.77 -8.82 -2.66
C SER A 244 -25.20 -7.84 -1.63
N SER A 245 -26.02 -6.96 -1.08
CA SER A 245 -25.65 -6.08 0.05
C SER A 245 -26.09 -6.63 1.41
N THR A 246 -26.90 -7.69 1.43
CA THR A 246 -27.50 -8.27 2.64
C THR A 246 -27.00 -9.66 2.98
N SER A 247 -26.19 -10.26 2.10
CA SER A 247 -25.61 -11.58 2.26
C SER A 247 -24.26 -11.64 1.55
N GLY A 248 -23.27 -12.31 2.14
CA GLY A 248 -21.94 -12.43 1.54
C GLY A 248 -20.90 -12.89 2.54
N ALA A 249 -19.65 -13.01 2.06
CA ALA A 249 -18.47 -13.38 2.84
C ALA A 249 -17.32 -12.32 2.87
N VAL A 250 -17.56 -11.02 2.55
CA VAL A 250 -16.83 -9.74 2.93
C VAL A 250 -17.63 -8.54 3.57
N LYS A 251 -17.35 -8.02 4.80
CA LYS A 251 -18.15 -6.98 5.54
C LYS A 251 -17.92 -5.63 4.99
N LEU A 252 -18.93 -4.80 5.19
CA LEU A 252 -18.83 -3.39 4.99
C LEU A 252 -19.42 -2.68 6.21
N TYR A 253 -18.59 -1.88 6.87
CA TYR A 253 -18.96 -1.01 7.99
C TYR A 253 -18.96 0.45 7.55
N CYS A 254 -19.85 1.26 8.15
CA CYS A 254 -19.89 2.72 7.98
C CYS A 254 -19.31 3.46 9.20
N THR A 255 -18.83 2.71 10.19
CA THR A 255 -18.18 3.15 11.41
C THR A 255 -16.79 2.55 11.46
N ASP A 256 -15.85 3.33 12.00
CA ASP A 256 -14.45 2.94 12.11
C ASP A 256 -14.21 1.89 13.19
N VAL A 257 -14.42 0.61 12.86
CA VAL A 257 -14.27 -0.51 13.79
C VAL A 257 -12.82 -0.90 14.08
N GLY A 258 -11.88 -0.51 13.21
CA GLY A 258 -10.44 -0.68 13.38
C GLY A 258 -9.73 0.53 14.01
N ASN A 259 -10.43 1.66 14.17
CA ASN A 259 -9.90 2.92 14.71
C ASN A 259 -8.71 3.48 13.87
N TRP A 260 -8.85 3.46 12.54
CA TRP A 260 -7.83 3.90 11.58
C TRP A 260 -8.31 4.95 10.58
N CYS A 261 -9.53 5.49 10.71
CA CYS A 261 -10.04 6.59 9.91
C CYS A 261 -9.43 7.93 10.36
N THR A 262 -8.14 8.11 10.07
CA THR A 262 -7.40 9.36 10.29
C THR A 262 -7.55 10.31 9.09
N ASP A 263 -6.96 11.51 9.20
CA ASP A 263 -7.02 12.50 8.12
C ASP A 263 -6.39 11.97 6.83
N GLY A 264 -7.13 12.07 5.70
CA GLY A 264 -6.72 11.49 4.43
C GLY A 264 -7.27 10.09 4.14
N VAL A 265 -7.69 9.31 5.17
CA VAL A 265 -8.17 7.94 4.96
C VAL A 265 -9.64 7.96 4.54
N VAL A 266 -9.90 7.49 3.32
CA VAL A 266 -11.24 7.44 2.72
C VAL A 266 -11.94 6.13 3.09
N ALA A 267 -11.23 5.01 2.97
CA ALA A 267 -11.70 3.68 3.31
C ALA A 267 -10.51 2.79 3.63
N TYR A 268 -10.78 1.60 4.18
CA TYR A 268 -9.76 0.57 4.32
C TYR A 268 -10.33 -0.83 4.30
N THR A 269 -9.47 -1.78 3.95
CA THR A 269 -9.75 -3.21 3.96
C THR A 269 -8.78 -3.92 4.89
N GLN A 270 -9.32 -4.71 5.82
CA GLN A 270 -8.53 -5.67 6.58
C GLN A 270 -8.54 -7.01 5.83
N PRO A 271 -7.44 -7.43 5.18
CA PRO A 271 -7.34 -8.74 4.52
C PRO A 271 -7.11 -9.87 5.54
N GLY A 272 -7.33 -11.12 5.11
CA GLY A 272 -7.02 -12.32 5.89
C GLY A 272 -8.15 -13.33 6.02
N SER A 273 -8.21 -14.07 7.13
CA SER A 273 -9.24 -15.11 7.36
C SER A 273 -10.58 -14.55 7.82
N SER A 274 -10.66 -13.24 8.09
CA SER A 274 -11.87 -12.53 8.53
C SER A 274 -11.89 -11.14 7.92
N GLU A 275 -12.02 -11.07 6.60
CA GLU A 275 -11.83 -9.83 5.85
C GLU A 275 -12.99 -8.86 6.04
N TYR A 276 -12.73 -7.56 6.10
CA TYR A 276 -13.79 -6.56 6.11
C TYR A 276 -13.31 -5.25 5.48
N ILE A 277 -14.27 -4.47 4.99
CA ILE A 277 -14.11 -3.12 4.46
C ILE A 277 -14.75 -2.15 5.45
N VAL A 278 -14.11 -1.00 5.66
CA VAL A 278 -14.64 0.13 6.41
C VAL A 278 -14.66 1.35 5.50
N LEU A 279 -15.78 2.07 5.50
CA LEU A 279 -15.91 3.35 4.83
C LEU A 279 -15.79 4.46 5.87
N CYS A 280 -14.70 5.24 5.79
CA CYS A 280 -14.48 6.38 6.66
C CYS A 280 -15.38 7.57 6.27
N ASP A 281 -15.45 8.58 7.12
CA ASP A 281 -16.31 9.75 6.89
C ASP A 281 -15.99 10.48 5.57
N TYR A 282 -14.73 10.46 5.13
CA TYR A 282 -14.33 11.01 3.83
C TYR A 282 -15.00 10.32 2.65
N TRP A 283 -15.25 9.00 2.69
CA TRP A 283 -15.92 8.29 1.60
C TRP A 283 -17.31 8.86 1.28
N PHE A 284 -18.04 9.28 2.30
CA PHE A 284 -19.38 9.86 2.13
C PHE A 284 -19.36 11.25 1.49
N GLN A 285 -18.19 11.88 1.40
CA GLN A 285 -17.98 13.18 0.73
C GLN A 285 -17.61 13.01 -0.75
N PHE A 286 -17.20 11.80 -1.17
CA PHE A 286 -16.88 11.52 -2.56
C PHE A 286 -18.16 11.52 -3.42
N PRO A 287 -18.06 11.86 -4.72
CA PRO A 287 -19.18 11.80 -5.63
C PRO A 287 -19.82 10.40 -5.66
N ALA A 288 -21.15 10.33 -5.71
CA ALA A 288 -21.86 9.05 -5.83
C ALA A 288 -21.61 8.31 -7.16
N SER A 289 -21.10 9.04 -8.17
CA SER A 289 -20.49 8.53 -9.40
C SER A 289 -19.84 9.68 -10.14
N SER A 290 -18.84 9.37 -10.95
CA SER A 290 -18.16 10.29 -11.86
C SER A 290 -18.02 9.64 -13.23
N THR A 291 -18.12 10.47 -14.29
CA THR A 291 -17.73 10.09 -15.65
C THR A 291 -16.42 10.77 -16.07
N ALA A 292 -15.80 11.52 -15.16
CA ALA A 292 -14.51 12.13 -15.42
C ALA A 292 -13.41 11.06 -15.37
N CYS A 293 -12.45 11.20 -16.28
CA CYS A 293 -11.34 10.28 -16.39
C CYS A 293 -10.51 10.25 -15.11
N HIS A 294 -10.28 9.04 -14.62
CA HIS A 294 -9.46 8.75 -13.45
C HIS A 294 -9.95 9.43 -12.16
N ALA A 295 -11.18 9.95 -12.16
CA ALA A 295 -11.77 10.55 -10.98
C ALA A 295 -12.25 9.46 -10.02
N ALA A 296 -11.83 9.57 -8.77
CA ALA A 296 -12.34 8.72 -7.72
C ALA A 296 -13.78 9.12 -7.36
N ASP A 297 -14.64 8.11 -7.27
CA ASP A 297 -16.02 8.21 -6.82
C ASP A 297 -16.32 7.05 -5.85
N GLN A 298 -17.48 7.06 -5.21
CA GLN A 298 -17.88 6.00 -4.27
C GLN A 298 -17.71 4.57 -4.82
N PRO A 299 -18.19 4.22 -6.04
CA PRO A 299 -18.00 2.88 -6.59
C PRO A 299 -16.54 2.55 -6.97
N TYR A 300 -15.75 3.53 -7.43
CA TYR A 300 -14.31 3.38 -7.65
C TYR A 300 -13.61 2.93 -6.36
N VAL A 301 -13.89 3.60 -5.23
CA VAL A 301 -13.27 3.26 -3.95
C VAL A 301 -13.68 1.86 -3.51
N LEU A 302 -14.96 1.48 -3.69
CA LEU A 302 -15.38 0.11 -3.38
C LEU A 302 -14.66 -0.93 -4.25
N VAL A 303 -14.45 -0.67 -5.55
CA VAL A 303 -13.68 -1.58 -6.42
C VAL A 303 -12.24 -1.71 -5.93
N HIS A 304 -11.60 -0.59 -5.58
CA HIS A 304 -10.24 -0.56 -4.99
C HIS A 304 -10.17 -1.47 -3.76
N GLU A 305 -10.98 -1.18 -2.75
CA GLU A 305 -11.01 -1.91 -1.48
C GLU A 305 -11.30 -3.40 -1.67
N ALA A 306 -12.23 -3.73 -2.58
CA ALA A 306 -12.56 -5.11 -2.86
C ALA A 306 -11.40 -5.91 -3.47
N THR A 307 -10.42 -5.28 -4.12
CA THR A 307 -9.27 -6.02 -4.65
C THR A 307 -8.30 -6.49 -3.56
N HIS A 308 -8.25 -5.81 -2.41
CA HIS A 308 -7.42 -6.19 -1.26
C HIS A 308 -7.91 -7.47 -0.58
N LEU A 309 -9.17 -7.85 -0.79
CA LEU A 309 -9.73 -9.08 -0.26
C LEU A 309 -9.00 -10.27 -0.86
N VAL A 310 -8.47 -11.16 -0.03
CA VAL A 310 -7.93 -12.47 -0.40
C VAL A 310 -8.96 -13.28 -1.19
N ALA A 311 -10.24 -13.16 -0.86
CA ALA A 311 -11.33 -13.78 -1.62
C ALA A 311 -11.37 -13.34 -3.11
N VAL A 312 -10.85 -12.14 -3.40
CA VAL A 312 -10.75 -11.58 -4.75
C VAL A 312 -9.34 -11.83 -5.30
N LYS A 313 -8.35 -11.18 -4.69
CA LYS A 313 -6.95 -11.24 -5.14
C LYS A 313 -5.94 -11.04 -4.04
N GLY A 314 -6.19 -10.14 -3.08
CA GLY A 314 -5.17 -9.73 -2.12
C GLY A 314 -4.14 -8.78 -2.74
N THR A 315 -4.61 -7.75 -3.45
CA THR A 315 -3.72 -6.68 -3.94
C THR A 315 -3.09 -5.89 -2.80
N ASP A 316 -2.01 -5.20 -3.13
CA ASP A 316 -1.36 -4.20 -2.29
C ASP A 316 -1.72 -2.78 -2.74
N ASP A 317 -1.39 -1.82 -1.89
CA ASP A 317 -1.28 -0.40 -2.23
C ASP A 317 0.14 -0.08 -2.66
N VAL A 318 0.47 -0.36 -3.92
CA VAL A 318 1.82 -0.08 -4.45
C VAL A 318 2.03 1.42 -4.62
N CYS A 319 0.99 2.11 -5.10
CA CYS A 319 0.91 3.56 -5.22
C CYS A 319 -0.54 3.99 -5.56
N TYR A 320 -0.82 5.30 -5.48
CA TYR A 320 -2.14 5.87 -5.82
C TYR A 320 -2.06 6.86 -6.98
N GLY A 321 -3.12 6.91 -7.78
CA GLY A 321 -3.31 7.82 -8.90
C GLY A 321 -2.87 7.25 -10.24
N TYR A 322 -3.31 7.91 -11.33
CA TYR A 322 -2.94 7.51 -12.68
C TYR A 322 -1.52 7.99 -13.02
N GLU A 323 -1.31 9.31 -13.05
CA GLU A 323 -0.03 9.92 -13.36
C GLU A 323 0.96 9.77 -12.20
N GLY A 324 2.21 9.42 -12.53
CA GLY A 324 3.27 9.22 -11.53
C GLY A 324 3.17 7.92 -10.74
N CYS A 325 2.03 7.22 -10.79
CA CYS A 325 1.81 5.90 -10.20
C CYS A 325 1.55 4.83 -11.26
N VAL A 326 0.31 4.66 -11.75
CA VAL A 326 0.00 3.61 -12.73
C VAL A 326 0.83 3.76 -14.00
N THR A 327 1.13 4.98 -14.45
CA THR A 327 2.01 5.20 -15.61
C THR A 327 3.48 4.89 -15.36
N SER A 328 3.90 4.69 -14.10
CA SER A 328 5.31 4.56 -13.70
C SER A 328 5.69 3.19 -13.11
N ILE A 329 4.73 2.40 -12.63
CA ILE A 329 4.99 1.07 -12.06
C ILE A 329 5.08 -0.02 -13.14
N SER A 330 5.79 -1.12 -12.85
CA SER A 330 5.94 -2.25 -13.77
C SER A 330 4.64 -3.04 -14.01
N ALA A 331 4.62 -3.90 -15.03
CA ALA A 331 3.49 -4.80 -15.30
C ALA A 331 3.14 -5.71 -14.10
N SER A 332 4.15 -6.26 -13.41
CA SER A 332 3.92 -7.09 -12.22
C SER A 332 3.38 -6.28 -11.04
N GLN A 333 3.92 -5.09 -10.81
CA GLN A 333 3.43 -4.17 -9.78
C GLN A 333 2.01 -3.68 -10.07
N SER A 334 1.70 -3.32 -11.31
CA SER A 334 0.36 -2.89 -11.71
C SER A 334 -0.67 -4.00 -11.55
N LEU A 335 -0.29 -5.25 -11.86
CA LEU A 335 -1.08 -6.44 -11.57
C LEU A 335 -1.23 -6.72 -10.09
N ASN A 336 -0.50 -6.07 -9.17
CA ASN A 336 -0.65 -6.22 -7.73
C ASN A 336 -1.14 -4.95 -7.03
N ASN A 337 -1.38 -3.86 -7.76
CA ASN A 337 -1.79 -2.58 -7.20
C ASN A 337 -3.33 -2.44 -7.27
N ALA A 338 -3.98 -2.19 -6.14
CA ALA A 338 -5.44 -2.01 -6.09
C ALA A 338 -5.92 -0.86 -6.97
N ASP A 339 -5.18 0.26 -6.97
CA ASP A 339 -5.58 1.46 -7.70
C ASP A 339 -5.53 1.27 -9.22
N SER A 340 -4.66 0.39 -9.74
CA SER A 340 -4.66 0.01 -11.17
C SER A 340 -6.00 -0.59 -11.61
N TYR A 341 -6.64 -1.40 -10.75
CA TYR A 341 -7.94 -1.99 -11.03
C TYR A 341 -9.06 -0.95 -10.96
N ALA A 342 -9.04 -0.09 -9.94
CA ALA A 342 -10.03 0.98 -9.80
C ALA A 342 -9.97 1.95 -10.99
N LEU A 343 -8.77 2.41 -11.36
CA LEU A 343 -8.51 3.28 -12.52
C LEU A 343 -8.90 2.64 -13.85
N PHE A 344 -8.56 1.36 -14.05
CA PHE A 344 -8.99 0.64 -15.23
C PHE A 344 -10.52 0.60 -15.32
N SER A 345 -11.22 0.28 -14.23
CA SER A 345 -12.69 0.20 -14.24
C SER A 345 -13.37 1.54 -14.52
N ASN A 346 -12.86 2.63 -13.94
CA ASN A 346 -13.33 3.98 -14.24
C ASN A 346 -13.02 4.37 -15.69
N GLY A 347 -11.80 4.11 -16.19
CA GLY A 347 -11.41 4.39 -17.56
C GLY A 347 -12.32 3.73 -18.59
N ILE A 348 -12.67 2.46 -18.39
CA ILE A 348 -13.62 1.76 -19.26
C ILE A 348 -14.98 2.46 -19.33
N LEU A 349 -15.48 2.97 -18.21
CA LEU A 349 -16.79 3.64 -18.16
C LEU A 349 -16.76 5.08 -18.66
N ALA A 350 -15.70 5.82 -18.33
CA ALA A 350 -15.45 7.18 -18.81
C ALA A 350 -14.96 7.20 -20.27
N ASN A 351 -14.67 6.03 -20.85
CA ASN A 351 -14.06 5.83 -22.15
C ASN A 351 -12.74 6.59 -22.35
N CYS A 352 -11.87 6.43 -21.36
CA CYS A 352 -10.47 6.84 -21.35
C CYS A 352 -9.61 5.74 -20.69
#